data_AF-A0A518V6K6-F1
#
_entry.id   AF-A0A518V6K6-F1
#
_cell.length_a   1.000
_cell.length_b   1.000
_cell.length_c   1.000
_cell.angle_alpha   90.00
_cell.angle_beta   90.00
_cell.angle_gamma   90.00
#
_symmetry.space_group_name_H-M   'P 1'
#
loop_
_entity.id
_entity.type
_entity.pdbx_description
1 polymer ?
#
loop_
_entity_poly.entity_id
_entity_poly.type
_entity_poly.pdbx_seq_one_letter_code
_entity_poly.pdbx_strand_id
1 'polypeptide(L)'
;MQAKPIHKPWQLLFRVYRHILPLLEQEFAYWYERAKNIPDMELRKQAMASMDSKKFHCQGGSVYASQVIDYKDTLVKLIVAYQTISDYLDNLCDRSTSLDPVDFRQLHYSMQDALTPDAPLRDYYEFREEKDDGGFLSGLVLRCQEMVKKLPSYGDVQQHIVNLSTLYSDLQVYKHIAKEKREEALLTWWDQHKANYPEIKWQEFAAATGSTIGIFALFCLATEPVVDQREIEALHRAYLPWIGGVHILLDYLIDLEEDREGGDLNFVSYYQSDEEAYERLQYFIERAKLSIEQLPHPAFHRMIVEGLLAFYLADQKVNRGQPQIYTISKRLLKKASSFTSFLFYVNSLFVRRKET
;
A
#
# COMPACT_ATOMS: atom_id res chain seq x y z
N MET A 1 -1.17 -30.73 1.94
CA MET A 1 -2.43 -30.48 2.69
C MET A 1 -2.58 -28.98 2.75
N GLN A 2 -3.56 -28.40 2.06
CA GLN A 2 -3.83 -26.96 2.14
C GLN A 2 -4.01 -26.57 3.60
N ALA A 3 -3.30 -25.54 4.06
CA ALA A 3 -3.40 -25.08 5.43
C ALA A 3 -4.83 -24.57 5.73
N LYS A 4 -5.33 -24.86 6.94
CA LYS A 4 -6.67 -24.42 7.35
C LYS A 4 -6.84 -22.90 7.21
N PRO A 5 -7.99 -22.39 6.77
CA PRO A 5 -8.23 -20.94 6.68
C PRO A 5 -8.13 -20.25 8.05
N ILE A 6 -7.72 -18.97 8.05
CA ILE A 6 -7.62 -18.14 9.25
C ILE A 6 -9.00 -17.56 9.55
N HIS A 7 -9.53 -17.85 10.74
CA HIS A 7 -10.81 -17.32 11.19
C HIS A 7 -10.70 -16.42 12.42
N LYS A 8 -9.55 -16.47 13.10
CA LYS A 8 -9.37 -15.84 14.41
C LYS A 8 -8.06 -15.03 14.48
N PRO A 9 -8.03 -13.91 15.22
CA PRO A 9 -6.86 -13.03 15.29
C PRO A 9 -5.60 -13.73 15.79
N TRP A 10 -5.69 -14.62 16.78
CA TRP A 10 -4.52 -15.34 17.29
C TRP A 10 -3.91 -16.30 16.27
N GLN A 11 -4.70 -16.86 15.35
CA GLN A 11 -4.19 -17.69 14.26
C GLN A 11 -3.40 -16.84 13.27
N LEU A 12 -3.90 -15.64 12.95
CA LEU A 12 -3.23 -14.67 12.11
C LEU A 12 -1.88 -14.28 12.72
N LEU A 13 -1.91 -13.79 13.96
CA LEU A 13 -0.72 -13.35 14.68
C LEU A 13 0.29 -14.49 14.82
N PHE A 14 -0.15 -15.70 15.16
CA PHE A 14 0.73 -16.86 15.22
C PHE A 14 1.45 -17.10 13.88
N ARG A 15 0.72 -17.11 12.76
CA ARG A 15 1.34 -17.30 11.44
C ARG A 15 2.30 -16.18 11.07
N VAL A 16 1.89 -14.94 11.32
CA VAL A 16 2.73 -13.76 11.05
C VAL A 16 4.04 -13.88 11.81
N TYR A 17 4.00 -14.02 13.14
CA TYR A 17 5.22 -14.07 13.95
C TYR A 17 6.05 -15.34 13.72
N ARG A 18 5.42 -16.50 13.55
CA ARG A 18 6.13 -17.78 13.47
C ARG A 18 6.69 -18.08 12.10
N HIS A 19 6.05 -17.60 11.03
CA HIS A 19 6.33 -18.04 9.66
C HIS A 19 6.61 -16.90 8.68
N ILE A 20 5.99 -15.74 8.85
CA ILE A 20 6.12 -14.63 7.88
C ILE A 20 7.25 -13.70 8.28
N LEU A 21 7.27 -13.25 9.53
CA LEU A 21 8.24 -12.25 10.01
C LEU A 21 9.69 -12.69 9.80
N PRO A 22 10.11 -13.95 10.08
CA PRO A 22 11.49 -14.37 9.81
C PRO A 22 11.87 -14.29 8.32
N LEU A 23 10.94 -14.60 7.41
CA LEU A 23 11.17 -14.53 5.97
C LEU A 23 11.24 -13.07 5.49
N LEU A 24 10.37 -12.21 6.05
CA LEU A 24 10.41 -10.78 5.78
C LEU A 24 11.74 -10.18 6.22
N GLU A 25 12.20 -10.45 7.44
CA GLU A 25 13.47 -9.92 7.93
C GLU A 25 14.65 -10.37 7.06
N GLN A 26 14.64 -11.63 6.60
CA GLN A 26 15.66 -12.14 5.70
C GLN A 26 15.66 -11.44 4.34
N GLU A 27 14.49 -11.33 3.69
CA GLU A 27 14.40 -10.71 2.36
C GLU A 27 14.66 -9.20 2.43
N PHE A 28 14.14 -8.53 3.46
CA PHE A 28 14.36 -7.10 3.68
C PHE A 28 15.85 -6.80 3.93
N ALA A 29 16.53 -7.58 4.77
CA ALA A 29 17.96 -7.43 5.02
C ALA A 29 18.79 -7.62 3.73
N TYR A 30 18.39 -8.55 2.86
CA TYR A 30 19.03 -8.74 1.56
C TYR A 30 18.94 -7.46 0.71
N TRP A 31 17.75 -6.86 0.59
CA TRP A 31 17.58 -5.62 -0.17
C TRP A 31 18.26 -4.43 0.49
N TYR A 32 18.30 -4.40 1.82
CA TYR A 32 18.95 -3.34 2.58
C TYR A 32 20.46 -3.32 2.33
N GLU A 33 21.12 -4.48 2.33
CA GLU A 33 22.53 -4.57 1.98
C GLU A 33 22.78 -4.19 0.50
N ARG A 34 21.85 -4.49 -0.41
CA ARG A 34 21.97 -4.01 -1.79
C ARG A 34 21.83 -2.49 -1.89
N ALA A 35 20.89 -1.89 -1.17
CA ALA A 35 20.69 -0.45 -1.14
C ALA A 35 21.96 0.29 -0.65
N LYS A 36 22.65 -0.23 0.37
CA LYS A 36 23.94 0.34 0.84
C LYS A 36 25.02 0.42 -0.23
N ASN A 37 24.99 -0.51 -1.19
CA ASN A 37 25.98 -0.62 -2.25
C ASN A 37 25.61 0.15 -3.52
N ILE A 38 24.52 0.93 -3.49
CA ILE A 38 24.18 1.85 -4.60
C ILE A 38 25.34 2.86 -4.78
N PRO A 39 25.91 3.00 -6.00
CA PRO A 39 27.03 3.91 -6.28
C PRO A 39 26.65 5.38 -6.17
N ASP A 40 25.54 5.78 -6.79
CA ASP A 40 25.06 7.16 -6.73
C ASP A 40 24.66 7.54 -5.29
N MET A 41 25.19 8.66 -4.81
CA MET A 41 25.01 9.04 -3.40
C MET A 41 23.57 9.44 -3.07
N GLU A 42 22.87 10.08 -4.00
CA GLU A 42 21.51 10.54 -3.78
C GLU A 42 20.53 9.37 -3.92
N LEU A 43 20.67 8.53 -4.95
CA LEU A 43 19.87 7.31 -5.08
C LEU A 43 20.04 6.38 -3.87
N ARG A 44 21.28 6.20 -3.39
CA ARG A 44 21.56 5.43 -2.16
C ARG A 44 20.87 6.04 -0.96
N LYS A 45 21.00 7.35 -0.77
CA LYS A 45 20.39 8.06 0.36
C LYS A 45 18.88 7.89 0.36
N GLN A 46 18.23 8.02 -0.80
CA GLN A 46 16.78 7.88 -0.90
C GLN A 46 16.30 6.44 -0.69
N ALA A 47 17.02 5.45 -1.22
CA ALA A 47 16.72 4.03 -0.97
C ALA A 47 16.89 3.66 0.51
N MET A 48 17.98 4.08 1.14
CA MET A 48 18.22 3.84 2.57
C MET A 48 17.16 4.53 3.43
N ALA A 49 16.85 5.80 3.14
CA ALA A 49 15.85 6.57 3.88
C ALA A 49 14.46 5.95 3.77
N SER A 50 14.05 5.47 2.60
CA SER A 50 12.75 4.80 2.45
C SER A 50 12.72 3.48 3.21
N MET A 51 13.77 2.66 3.13
CA MET A 51 13.85 1.40 3.86
C MET A 51 13.86 1.59 5.38
N ASP A 52 14.62 2.58 5.90
CA ASP A 52 14.71 2.85 7.34
C ASP A 52 13.38 3.35 7.92
N SER A 53 12.67 4.23 7.19
CA SER A 53 11.46 4.88 7.70
C SER A 53 10.16 4.14 7.35
N LYS A 54 10.12 3.34 6.26
CA LYS A 54 8.89 2.74 5.72
C LYS A 54 8.85 1.21 5.82
N LYS A 55 9.74 0.58 6.60
CA LYS A 55 9.75 -0.89 6.81
C LYS A 55 8.39 -1.46 7.22
N PHE A 56 7.59 -0.71 7.96
CA PHE A 56 6.26 -1.13 8.39
C PHE A 56 5.30 -1.41 7.21
N HIS A 57 5.49 -0.79 6.03
CA HIS A 57 4.73 -1.13 4.82
C HIS A 57 5.00 -2.57 4.38
N CYS A 58 6.26 -2.99 4.37
CA CYS A 58 6.63 -4.38 4.08
C CYS A 58 6.07 -5.35 5.12
N GLN A 59 6.10 -4.97 6.41
CA GLN A 59 5.55 -5.78 7.50
C GLN A 59 4.04 -5.97 7.35
N GLY A 60 3.31 -4.87 7.13
CA GLY A 60 1.86 -4.88 6.90
C GLY A 60 1.47 -5.65 5.63
N GLY A 61 2.19 -5.42 4.53
CA GLY A 61 1.97 -6.13 3.27
C GLY A 61 2.22 -7.63 3.40
N SER A 62 3.27 -8.04 4.12
CA SER A 62 3.60 -9.46 4.25
C SER A 62 2.58 -10.26 5.08
N VAL A 63 1.69 -9.60 5.83
CA VAL A 63 0.55 -10.26 6.51
C VAL A 63 -0.30 -11.06 5.53
N TYR A 64 -0.44 -10.62 4.27
CA TYR A 64 -1.15 -11.33 3.21
C TYR A 64 -0.61 -12.75 2.97
N ALA A 65 0.71 -12.93 3.03
CA ALA A 65 1.34 -14.24 2.86
C ALA A 65 0.93 -15.27 3.93
N SER A 66 0.38 -14.82 5.08
CA SER A 66 -0.14 -15.73 6.11
C SER A 66 -1.42 -16.47 5.69
N GLN A 67 -2.16 -15.94 4.71
CA GLN A 67 -3.37 -16.55 4.18
C GLN A 67 -3.04 -17.89 3.50
N VAL A 68 -1.94 -17.94 2.75
CA VAL A 68 -1.54 -19.10 1.93
C VAL A 68 -0.14 -19.57 2.33
N ILE A 69 -0.06 -20.32 3.43
CA ILE A 69 1.22 -20.68 4.05
C ILE A 69 2.16 -21.49 3.14
N ASP A 70 1.58 -22.23 2.19
CA ASP A 70 2.33 -23.07 1.24
C ASP A 70 3.10 -22.21 0.22
N TYR A 71 2.64 -20.97 -0.01
CA TYR A 71 3.27 -19.99 -0.90
C TYR A 71 3.96 -18.85 -0.14
N LYS A 72 4.09 -18.93 1.18
CA LYS A 72 4.61 -17.83 2.02
C LYS A 72 5.96 -17.31 1.53
N ASP A 73 6.87 -18.19 1.11
CA ASP A 73 8.21 -17.82 0.66
C ASP A 73 8.13 -16.97 -0.62
N THR A 74 7.35 -17.40 -1.60
CA THR A 74 7.11 -16.67 -2.85
C THR A 74 6.41 -15.34 -2.59
N LEU A 75 5.34 -15.34 -1.78
CA LEU A 75 4.55 -14.15 -1.51
C LEU A 75 5.32 -13.10 -0.71
N VAL A 76 6.06 -13.48 0.33
CA VAL A 76 6.87 -12.53 1.10
C VAL A 76 7.93 -11.89 0.21
N LYS A 77 8.63 -12.67 -0.61
CA LYS A 77 9.64 -12.16 -1.54
C LYS A 77 9.06 -11.16 -2.54
N LEU A 78 7.91 -11.51 -3.10
CA LEU A 78 7.20 -10.67 -4.05
C LEU A 78 6.73 -9.35 -3.42
N ILE A 79 6.07 -9.44 -2.27
CA ILE A 79 5.51 -8.28 -1.57
C ILE A 79 6.62 -7.35 -1.08
N VAL A 80 7.68 -7.88 -0.47
CA VAL A 80 8.82 -7.07 0.00
C VAL A 80 9.47 -6.37 -1.17
N ALA A 81 9.76 -7.06 -2.27
CA ALA A 81 10.37 -6.43 -3.44
C ALA A 81 9.46 -5.34 -4.04
N TYR A 82 8.17 -5.63 -4.25
CA TYR A 82 7.25 -4.67 -4.85
C TYR A 82 7.01 -3.44 -3.97
N GLN A 83 6.85 -3.64 -2.66
CA GLN A 83 6.68 -2.53 -1.71
C GLN A 83 7.96 -1.71 -1.58
N THR A 84 9.14 -2.34 -1.65
CA THR A 84 10.43 -1.62 -1.66
C THR A 84 10.55 -0.73 -2.89
N ILE A 85 10.09 -1.18 -4.07
CA ILE A 85 10.00 -0.31 -5.27
C ILE A 85 9.09 0.88 -4.94
N SER A 86 7.87 0.62 -4.47
CA SER A 86 6.87 1.65 -4.15
C SER A 86 7.44 2.74 -3.23
N ASP A 87 8.04 2.36 -2.10
CA ASP A 87 8.54 3.28 -1.09
C ASP A 87 9.79 4.05 -1.58
N TYR A 88 10.65 3.38 -2.35
CA TYR A 88 11.81 4.01 -2.96
C TYR A 88 11.43 5.05 -4.01
N LEU A 89 10.49 4.72 -4.90
CA LEU A 89 10.05 5.65 -5.94
C LEU A 89 9.30 6.85 -5.35
N ASP A 90 8.49 6.66 -4.32
CA ASP A 90 7.82 7.74 -3.59
C ASP A 90 8.87 8.73 -3.04
N ASN A 91 9.92 8.25 -2.37
CA ASN A 91 11.03 9.10 -1.91
C ASN A 91 11.74 9.83 -3.06
N LEU A 92 12.01 9.13 -4.17
CA LEU A 92 12.64 9.75 -5.34
C LEU A 92 11.78 10.85 -5.96
N CYS A 93 10.45 10.72 -5.94
CA CYS A 93 9.54 11.73 -6.45
C CYS A 93 9.40 12.91 -5.49
N ASP A 94 9.23 12.65 -4.19
CA ASP A 94 9.11 13.66 -3.14
C ASP A 94 10.34 14.56 -3.01
N ARG A 95 11.54 13.98 -3.22
CA ARG A 95 12.81 14.68 -3.06
C ARG A 95 13.41 15.15 -4.39
N SER A 96 12.69 14.96 -5.49
CA SER A 96 13.13 15.42 -6.82
C SER A 96 13.11 16.95 -6.92
N THR A 97 14.16 17.50 -7.51
CA THR A 97 14.23 18.90 -7.92
C THR A 97 13.62 19.14 -9.31
N SER A 98 13.45 18.10 -10.13
CA SER A 98 12.95 18.24 -11.52
C SER A 98 11.46 18.58 -11.57
N LEU A 99 10.69 18.03 -10.62
CA LEU A 99 9.22 18.09 -10.61
C LEU A 99 8.60 17.67 -11.97
N ASP A 100 9.32 16.85 -12.72
CA ASP A 100 8.99 16.49 -14.11
C ASP A 100 8.09 15.24 -14.15
N PRO A 101 6.84 15.36 -14.64
CA PRO A 101 5.95 14.22 -14.75
C PRO A 101 6.47 13.11 -15.69
N VAL A 102 7.35 13.43 -16.64
CA VAL A 102 7.93 12.44 -17.56
C VAL A 102 8.92 11.54 -16.82
N ASP A 103 9.79 12.12 -16.00
CA ASP A 103 10.70 11.39 -15.11
C ASP A 103 9.93 10.53 -14.10
N PHE A 104 8.93 11.09 -13.43
CA PHE A 104 8.10 10.32 -12.49
C PHE A 104 7.39 9.17 -13.18
N ARG A 105 6.87 9.37 -14.38
CA ARG A 105 6.25 8.29 -15.16
C ARG A 105 7.27 7.20 -15.52
N GLN A 106 8.47 7.60 -15.93
CA GLN A 106 9.54 6.68 -16.32
C GLN A 106 9.99 5.80 -15.16
N LEU A 107 10.13 6.37 -13.95
CA LEU A 107 10.40 5.58 -12.76
C LEU A 107 9.31 4.53 -12.51
N HIS A 108 8.05 4.96 -12.58
CA HIS A 108 6.91 4.14 -12.20
C HIS A 108 6.61 3.00 -13.16
N TYR A 109 7.11 3.08 -14.41
CA TYR A 109 7.12 1.94 -15.31
C TYR A 109 7.80 0.69 -14.73
N SER A 110 8.75 0.85 -13.81
CA SER A 110 9.35 -0.27 -13.08
C SER A 110 8.32 -1.06 -12.27
N MET A 111 7.28 -0.41 -11.72
CA MET A 111 6.20 -1.09 -11.00
C MET A 111 5.33 -1.93 -11.93
N GLN A 112 5.03 -1.45 -13.14
CA GLN A 112 4.27 -2.25 -14.11
C GLN A 112 5.11 -3.41 -14.67
N ASP A 113 6.39 -3.18 -14.94
CA ASP A 113 7.30 -4.21 -15.43
C ASP A 113 7.55 -5.29 -14.38
N ALA A 114 7.59 -4.94 -13.08
CA ALA A 114 7.66 -5.87 -11.97
C ALA A 114 6.48 -6.86 -11.93
N LEU A 115 5.34 -6.44 -12.49
CA LEU A 115 4.07 -7.19 -12.55
C LEU A 115 3.82 -7.78 -13.94
N THR A 116 4.81 -7.74 -14.83
CA THR A 116 4.68 -8.28 -16.18
C THR A 116 5.82 -9.26 -16.41
N PRO A 117 5.57 -10.58 -16.24
CA PRO A 117 6.56 -11.61 -16.53
C PRO A 117 7.21 -11.38 -17.89
N ASP A 118 8.55 -11.46 -17.94
CA ASP A 118 9.34 -11.32 -19.18
C ASP A 118 9.30 -9.94 -19.84
N ALA A 119 8.71 -8.91 -19.21
CA ALA A 119 8.86 -7.54 -19.68
C ALA A 119 10.35 -7.15 -19.66
N PRO A 120 10.88 -6.58 -20.76
CA PRO A 120 12.27 -6.13 -20.79
C PRO A 120 12.46 -4.98 -19.81
N LEU A 121 13.60 -4.97 -19.13
CA LEU A 121 13.98 -3.84 -18.30
C LEU A 121 14.18 -2.59 -19.16
N ARG A 122 13.70 -1.46 -18.65
CA ARG A 122 13.89 -0.13 -19.25
C ARG A 122 15.01 0.62 -18.52
N ASP A 123 15.49 1.71 -19.11
CA ASP A 123 16.23 2.72 -18.37
C ASP A 123 15.22 3.53 -17.53
N TYR A 124 14.92 3.05 -16.31
CA TYR A 124 13.94 3.72 -15.44
C TYR A 124 14.36 5.12 -15.00
N TYR A 125 15.65 5.46 -15.16
CA TYR A 125 16.22 6.74 -14.81
C TYR A 125 16.51 7.61 -16.05
N GLU A 126 15.90 7.30 -17.20
CA GLU A 126 16.18 7.94 -18.50
C GLU A 126 16.17 9.48 -18.44
N PHE A 127 15.24 10.06 -17.69
CA PHE A 127 14.99 11.51 -17.65
C PHE A 127 15.53 12.22 -16.39
N ARG A 128 16.50 11.63 -15.68
CA ARG A 128 17.17 12.27 -14.53
C ARG A 128 18.69 12.23 -14.63
N GLU A 129 19.36 13.03 -13.80
CA GLU A 129 20.82 13.07 -13.75
C GLU A 129 21.39 11.85 -12.99
N GLU A 130 20.77 11.48 -11.87
CA GLU A 130 21.18 10.36 -11.04
C GLU A 130 20.66 9.04 -11.61
N LYS A 131 21.53 8.24 -12.23
CA LYS A 131 21.14 6.99 -12.93
C LYS A 131 21.80 5.72 -12.42
N ASP A 132 22.97 5.82 -11.79
CA ASP A 132 23.76 4.65 -11.40
C ASP A 132 23.32 4.12 -10.03
N ASP A 133 22.27 3.30 -10.03
CA ASP A 133 21.78 2.60 -8.85
C ASP A 133 22.46 1.23 -8.60
N GLY A 134 23.47 0.85 -9.40
CA GLY A 134 24.10 -0.47 -9.32
C GLY A 134 23.16 -1.65 -9.63
N GLY A 135 22.07 -1.41 -10.36
CA GLY A 135 21.05 -2.41 -10.71
C GLY A 135 20.12 -2.77 -9.55
N PHE A 136 19.92 -1.86 -8.61
CA PHE A 136 19.07 -2.05 -7.43
C PHE A 136 17.59 -2.18 -7.84
N LEU A 137 17.03 -1.17 -8.51
CA LEU A 137 15.67 -1.11 -9.00
C LEU A 137 15.38 -2.21 -10.01
N SER A 138 16.26 -2.41 -10.99
CA SER A 138 16.13 -3.53 -11.92
C SER A 138 16.17 -4.89 -11.21
N GLY A 139 16.97 -5.01 -10.15
CA GLY A 139 17.00 -6.20 -9.31
C GLY A 139 15.66 -6.47 -8.62
N LEU A 140 15.02 -5.44 -8.07
CA LEU A 140 13.69 -5.54 -7.46
C LEU A 140 12.64 -5.93 -8.50
N VAL A 141 12.66 -5.31 -9.69
CA VAL A 141 11.76 -5.65 -10.81
C VAL A 141 11.87 -7.12 -11.19
N LEU A 142 13.11 -7.59 -11.42
CA LEU A 142 13.37 -8.98 -11.77
C LEU A 142 12.94 -9.94 -10.66
N ARG A 143 13.10 -9.56 -9.39
CA ARG A 143 12.63 -10.35 -8.25
C ARG A 143 11.11 -10.51 -8.28
N CYS A 144 10.38 -9.43 -8.53
CA CYS A 144 8.92 -9.50 -8.66
C CYS A 144 8.53 -10.40 -9.84
N GLN A 145 9.12 -10.21 -11.02
CA GLN A 145 8.89 -11.04 -12.20
C GLN A 145 9.15 -12.53 -11.93
N GLU A 146 10.25 -12.85 -11.23
CA GLU A 146 10.58 -14.23 -10.83
C GLU A 146 9.51 -14.84 -9.93
N MET A 147 8.96 -14.06 -8.99
CA MET A 147 7.96 -14.57 -8.04
C MET A 147 6.57 -14.68 -8.66
N VAL A 148 6.13 -13.71 -9.48
CA VAL A 148 4.79 -13.78 -10.10
C VAL A 148 4.66 -14.98 -11.04
N LYS A 149 5.74 -15.38 -11.72
CA LYS A 149 5.80 -16.60 -12.54
C LYS A 149 5.55 -17.89 -11.75
N LYS A 150 5.72 -17.87 -10.42
CA LYS A 150 5.49 -19.03 -9.55
C LYS A 150 4.06 -19.12 -9.05
N LEU A 151 3.22 -18.13 -9.33
CA LEU A 151 1.80 -18.12 -8.94
C LEU A 151 0.99 -18.81 -10.04
N PRO A 152 0.30 -19.94 -9.77
CA PRO A 152 -0.36 -20.75 -10.80
C PRO A 152 -1.32 -19.99 -11.70
N SER A 153 -2.13 -19.10 -11.13
CA SER A 153 -3.17 -18.36 -11.86
C SER A 153 -2.82 -16.88 -12.03
N TYR A 154 -1.53 -16.54 -12.11
CA TYR A 154 -1.11 -15.14 -12.26
C TYR A 154 -1.69 -14.50 -13.53
N GLY A 155 -1.69 -15.24 -14.63
CA GLY A 155 -2.20 -14.76 -15.92
C GLY A 155 -3.66 -14.29 -15.85
N ASP A 156 -4.48 -14.92 -15.00
CA ASP A 156 -5.89 -14.59 -14.84
C ASP A 156 -6.09 -13.26 -14.08
N VAL A 157 -5.21 -12.94 -13.13
CA VAL A 157 -5.31 -11.70 -12.32
C VAL A 157 -4.43 -10.56 -12.83
N GLN A 158 -3.50 -10.83 -13.75
CA GLN A 158 -2.45 -9.89 -14.16
C GLN A 158 -3.01 -8.54 -14.60
N GLN A 159 -4.05 -8.54 -15.43
CA GLN A 159 -4.63 -7.28 -15.92
C GLN A 159 -5.18 -6.42 -14.78
N HIS A 160 -5.83 -7.02 -13.78
CA HIS A 160 -6.34 -6.28 -12.62
C HIS A 160 -5.19 -5.72 -11.78
N ILE A 161 -4.12 -6.49 -11.59
CA ILE A 161 -2.94 -6.08 -10.84
C ILE A 161 -2.22 -4.91 -11.54
N VAL A 162 -2.01 -5.00 -12.86
CA VAL A 162 -1.36 -3.94 -13.65
C VAL A 162 -2.23 -2.67 -13.69
N ASN A 163 -3.56 -2.81 -13.74
CA ASN A 163 -4.47 -1.66 -13.66
C ASN A 163 -4.36 -0.93 -12.32
N LEU A 164 -4.34 -1.67 -11.19
CA LEU A 164 -4.12 -1.07 -9.87
C LEU A 164 -2.76 -0.38 -9.77
N SER A 165 -1.71 -1.03 -10.31
CA SER A 165 -0.37 -0.44 -10.38
C SER A 165 -0.36 0.86 -11.19
N THR A 166 -1.07 0.89 -12.32
CA THR A 166 -1.17 2.07 -13.17
C THR A 166 -1.88 3.22 -12.46
N LEU A 167 -3.00 2.95 -11.77
CA LEU A 167 -3.71 3.96 -10.97
C LEU A 167 -2.85 4.49 -9.83
N TYR A 168 -2.08 3.62 -9.16
CA TYR A 168 -1.09 4.03 -8.16
C TYR A 168 -0.05 4.96 -8.78
N SER A 169 0.55 4.57 -9.90
CA SER A 169 1.56 5.38 -10.60
C SER A 169 1.02 6.71 -11.10
N ASP A 170 -0.22 6.75 -11.59
CA ASP A 170 -0.91 7.99 -11.97
C ASP A 170 -0.98 8.97 -10.80
N LEU A 171 -1.46 8.48 -9.64
CA LEU A 171 -1.46 9.26 -8.41
C LEU A 171 -0.06 9.80 -8.09
N GLN A 172 0.95 8.92 -8.07
CA GLN A 172 2.32 9.31 -7.72
C GLN A 172 2.89 10.37 -8.68
N VAL A 173 2.57 10.31 -9.97
CA VAL A 173 2.98 11.36 -10.91
C VAL A 173 2.27 12.67 -10.56
N TYR A 174 0.94 12.68 -10.45
CA TYR A 174 0.17 13.91 -10.28
C TYR A 174 0.34 14.57 -8.91
N LYS A 175 0.63 13.81 -7.84
CA LYS A 175 0.86 14.39 -6.50
C LYS A 175 2.24 15.01 -6.32
N HIS A 176 3.22 14.68 -7.17
CA HIS A 176 4.62 15.13 -7.00
C HIS A 176 5.07 16.21 -7.99
N ILE A 177 4.28 16.54 -9.03
CA ILE A 177 4.57 17.71 -9.90
C ILE A 177 4.53 19.04 -9.12
N ALA A 178 4.86 20.14 -9.79
CA ALA A 178 4.78 21.50 -9.23
C ALA A 178 3.44 21.75 -8.51
N LYS A 179 3.51 22.31 -7.29
CA LYS A 179 2.40 22.40 -6.33
C LYS A 179 1.14 23.01 -6.94
N GLU A 180 1.31 24.09 -7.69
CA GLU A 180 0.24 24.83 -8.37
C GLU A 180 -0.45 24.04 -9.50
N LYS A 181 0.13 22.93 -9.96
CA LYS A 181 -0.42 22.07 -11.02
C LYS A 181 -1.07 20.79 -10.49
N ARG A 182 -0.78 20.39 -9.24
CA ARG A 182 -1.20 19.10 -8.66
C ARG A 182 -2.73 18.92 -8.70
N GLU A 183 -3.46 19.92 -8.20
CA GLU A 183 -4.93 19.82 -8.08
C GLU A 183 -5.62 19.76 -9.43
N GLU A 184 -5.22 20.61 -10.39
CA GLU A 184 -5.77 20.57 -11.75
C GLU A 184 -5.50 19.22 -12.43
N ALA A 185 -4.28 18.69 -12.30
CA ALA A 185 -3.92 17.39 -12.85
C ALA A 185 -4.75 16.25 -12.23
N LEU A 186 -4.92 16.24 -10.91
CA LEU A 186 -5.71 15.24 -10.18
C LEU A 186 -7.20 15.32 -10.54
N LEU A 187 -7.77 16.52 -10.67
CA LEU A 187 -9.17 16.70 -11.09
C LEU A 187 -9.39 16.28 -12.55
N THR A 188 -8.45 16.61 -13.44
CA THR A 188 -8.50 16.18 -14.86
C THR A 188 -8.41 14.66 -14.99
N TRP A 189 -7.57 14.03 -14.18
CA TRP A 189 -7.49 12.57 -14.10
C TRP A 189 -8.78 11.97 -13.52
N TRP A 190 -9.32 12.55 -12.45
CA TRP A 190 -10.60 12.13 -11.87
C TRP A 190 -11.75 12.17 -12.87
N ASP A 191 -11.80 13.16 -13.77
CA ASP A 191 -12.84 13.27 -14.80
C ASP A 191 -12.92 12.05 -15.72
N GLN A 192 -11.81 11.32 -15.88
CA GLN A 192 -11.74 10.09 -16.67
C GLN A 192 -12.34 8.88 -15.94
N HIS A 193 -12.39 8.93 -14.60
CA HIS A 193 -12.79 7.80 -13.75
C HIS A 193 -14.14 8.01 -13.05
N LYS A 194 -14.58 9.26 -12.85
CA LYS A 194 -15.74 9.60 -12.02
C LYS A 194 -17.03 8.87 -12.35
N ALA A 195 -17.25 8.53 -13.62
CA ALA A 195 -18.42 7.78 -14.06
C ALA A 195 -18.49 6.36 -13.44
N ASN A 196 -17.34 5.76 -13.15
CA ASN A 196 -17.24 4.43 -12.54
C ASN A 196 -17.32 4.46 -11.01
N TYR A 197 -17.22 5.65 -10.40
CA TYR A 197 -17.15 5.82 -8.95
C TYR A 197 -18.11 6.92 -8.45
N PRO A 198 -19.42 6.82 -8.71
CA PRO A 198 -20.39 7.88 -8.42
C PRO A 198 -20.61 8.13 -6.91
N GLU A 199 -20.18 7.21 -6.05
CA GLU A 199 -20.40 7.26 -4.59
C GLU A 199 -19.28 8.00 -3.82
N ILE A 200 -18.18 8.36 -4.51
CA ILE A 200 -16.98 8.93 -3.88
C ILE A 200 -16.55 10.22 -4.56
N LYS A 201 -15.76 11.01 -3.83
CA LYS A 201 -15.18 12.27 -4.27
C LYS A 201 -13.81 12.07 -4.92
N TRP A 202 -13.32 13.09 -5.61
CA TRP A 202 -12.03 13.03 -6.31
C TRP A 202 -10.86 12.70 -5.35
N GLN A 203 -10.82 13.33 -4.16
CA GLN A 203 -9.76 13.11 -3.18
C GLN A 203 -9.83 11.73 -2.53
N GLU A 204 -11.04 11.16 -2.46
CA GLU A 204 -11.27 9.82 -1.93
C GLU A 204 -10.86 8.75 -2.96
N PHE A 205 -11.11 9.01 -4.24
CA PHE A 205 -10.58 8.20 -5.33
C PHE A 205 -9.06 8.24 -5.35
N ALA A 206 -8.46 9.44 -5.32
CA ALA A 206 -7.01 9.62 -5.28
C ALA A 206 -6.37 8.92 -4.07
N ALA A 207 -6.98 9.00 -2.89
CA ALA A 207 -6.53 8.24 -1.73
C ALA A 207 -6.62 6.72 -1.99
N ALA A 208 -7.76 6.22 -2.48
CA ALA A 208 -7.97 4.79 -2.68
C ALA A 208 -6.99 4.16 -3.68
N THR A 209 -6.56 4.89 -4.71
CA THR A 209 -5.56 4.42 -5.69
C THR A 209 -4.14 4.41 -5.14
N GLY A 210 -3.86 5.10 -4.04
CA GLY A 210 -2.55 5.13 -3.39
C GLY A 210 -2.20 3.86 -2.61
N SER A 211 -3.05 2.82 -2.65
CA SER A 211 -2.87 1.63 -1.85
C SER A 211 -2.35 0.43 -2.65
N THR A 212 -1.31 -0.23 -2.15
CA THR A 212 -0.74 -1.46 -2.75
C THR A 212 -1.46 -2.74 -2.30
N ILE A 213 -2.28 -2.67 -1.26
CA ILE A 213 -2.82 -3.87 -0.59
C ILE A 213 -3.83 -4.67 -1.44
N GLY A 214 -4.47 -4.03 -2.42
CA GLY A 214 -5.31 -4.72 -3.41
C GLY A 214 -4.49 -5.63 -4.34
N ILE A 215 -3.27 -5.20 -4.69
CA ILE A 215 -2.33 -6.01 -5.47
C ILE A 215 -1.89 -7.22 -4.65
N PHE A 216 -1.60 -7.04 -3.35
CA PHE A 216 -1.21 -8.14 -2.46
C PHE A 216 -2.33 -9.17 -2.27
N ALA A 217 -3.58 -8.73 -2.18
CA ALA A 217 -4.72 -9.61 -2.14
C ALA A 217 -4.84 -10.46 -3.42
N LEU A 218 -4.63 -9.85 -4.60
CA LEU A 218 -4.66 -10.55 -5.88
C LEU A 218 -3.47 -11.51 -6.05
N PHE A 219 -2.29 -11.21 -5.49
CA PHE A 219 -1.20 -12.19 -5.41
C PHE A 219 -1.60 -13.45 -4.63
N CYS A 220 -2.29 -13.28 -3.50
CA CYS A 220 -2.79 -14.41 -2.73
C CYS A 220 -3.81 -15.22 -3.54
N LEU A 221 -4.74 -14.56 -4.23
CA LEU A 221 -5.72 -15.24 -5.09
C LEU A 221 -5.03 -16.04 -6.21
N ALA A 222 -3.99 -15.48 -6.82
CA ALA A 222 -3.23 -16.13 -7.90
C ALA A 222 -2.46 -17.39 -7.46
N THR A 223 -2.37 -17.68 -6.16
CA THR A 223 -1.77 -18.94 -5.67
C THR A 223 -2.68 -20.15 -5.89
N GLU A 224 -3.98 -19.93 -6.06
CA GLU A 224 -4.93 -21.00 -6.33
C GLU A 224 -4.70 -21.56 -7.74
N PRO A 225 -4.78 -22.89 -7.95
CA PRO A 225 -4.58 -23.49 -9.27
C PRO A 225 -5.63 -23.10 -10.31
N VAL A 226 -6.82 -22.68 -9.86
CA VAL A 226 -7.94 -22.22 -10.69
C VAL A 226 -8.65 -21.12 -9.93
N VAL A 227 -8.88 -19.98 -10.59
CA VAL A 227 -9.56 -18.82 -10.01
C VAL A 227 -10.82 -18.51 -10.82
N ASP A 228 -11.94 -18.22 -10.15
CA ASP A 228 -13.16 -17.74 -10.80
C ASP A 228 -13.02 -16.22 -11.08
N GLN A 229 -13.30 -15.80 -12.30
CA GLN A 229 -13.36 -14.38 -12.69
C GLN A 229 -14.26 -13.56 -11.74
N ARG A 230 -15.36 -14.13 -11.24
CA ARG A 230 -16.24 -13.46 -10.28
C ARG A 230 -15.55 -13.15 -8.95
N GLU A 231 -14.65 -14.03 -8.50
CA GLU A 231 -13.86 -13.81 -7.29
C GLU A 231 -12.82 -12.71 -7.50
N ILE A 232 -12.16 -12.69 -8.66
CA ILE A 232 -11.21 -11.63 -9.04
C ILE A 232 -11.91 -10.26 -9.00
N GLU A 233 -13.08 -10.18 -9.63
CA GLU A 233 -13.86 -8.95 -9.67
C GLU A 233 -14.39 -8.53 -8.30
N ALA A 234 -14.88 -9.47 -7.49
CA ALA A 234 -15.34 -9.20 -6.13
C ALA A 234 -14.20 -8.66 -5.27
N LEU A 235 -13.02 -9.29 -5.35
CA LEU A 235 -11.82 -8.85 -4.64
C LEU A 235 -11.39 -7.46 -5.08
N HIS A 236 -11.32 -7.22 -6.40
CA HIS A 236 -11.00 -5.90 -6.94
C HIS A 236 -11.97 -4.83 -6.44
N ARG A 237 -13.29 -5.06 -6.50
CA ARG A 237 -14.32 -4.10 -6.05
C ARG A 237 -14.33 -3.86 -4.54
N ALA A 238 -13.90 -4.84 -3.74
CA ALA A 238 -13.75 -4.67 -2.30
C ALA A 238 -12.52 -3.84 -1.96
N TYR A 239 -11.40 -4.10 -2.64
CA TYR A 239 -10.15 -3.41 -2.40
C TYR A 239 -10.09 -2.00 -2.98
N LEU A 240 -10.67 -1.76 -4.16
CA LEU A 240 -10.80 -0.46 -4.77
C LEU A 240 -12.29 -0.16 -5.06
N PRO A 241 -12.88 0.90 -4.44
CA PRO A 241 -12.20 1.95 -3.68
C PRO A 241 -12.13 1.71 -2.17
N TRP A 242 -12.80 0.69 -1.62
CA TRP A 242 -13.17 0.71 -0.21
C TRP A 242 -12.02 0.40 0.76
N ILE A 243 -11.42 -0.79 0.70
CA ILE A 243 -10.37 -1.17 1.67
C ILE A 243 -9.10 -0.33 1.45
N GLY A 244 -8.71 -0.08 0.19
CA GLY A 244 -7.60 0.80 -0.16
C GLY A 244 -7.84 2.26 0.27
N GLY A 245 -9.07 2.76 0.12
CA GLY A 245 -9.46 4.09 0.61
C GLY A 245 -9.40 4.18 2.12
N VAL A 246 -9.86 3.16 2.86
CA VAL A 246 -9.70 3.11 4.33
C VAL A 246 -8.22 3.17 4.70
N HIS A 247 -7.35 2.41 4.01
CA HIS A 247 -5.93 2.40 4.28
C HIS A 247 -5.32 3.81 4.15
N ILE A 248 -5.49 4.43 2.99
CA ILE A 248 -4.78 5.68 2.67
C ILE A 248 -5.45 6.90 3.30
N LEU A 249 -6.78 6.93 3.48
CA LEU A 249 -7.42 8.03 4.21
C LEU A 249 -7.04 8.04 5.70
N LEU A 250 -6.74 6.88 6.31
CA LEU A 250 -6.24 6.82 7.68
C LEU A 250 -4.80 7.33 7.77
N ASP A 251 -3.98 7.02 6.77
CA ASP A 251 -2.60 7.50 6.64
C ASP A 251 -2.58 9.04 6.54
N TYR A 252 -3.30 9.61 5.56
CA TYR A 252 -3.45 11.07 5.46
C TYR A 252 -4.12 11.71 6.68
N LEU A 253 -4.98 10.99 7.43
CA LEU A 253 -5.55 11.53 8.66
C LEU A 253 -4.50 11.70 9.75
N ILE A 254 -3.57 10.75 9.92
CA ILE A 254 -2.54 10.83 10.97
C ILE A 254 -1.45 11.84 10.63
N ASP A 255 -1.22 12.08 9.35
CA ASP A 255 -0.20 13.02 8.84
C ASP A 255 -0.74 14.43 8.57
N LEU A 256 -2.03 14.66 8.82
CA LEU A 256 -2.71 15.92 8.51
C LEU A 256 -2.01 17.18 9.02
N GLU A 257 -1.50 17.17 10.25
CA GLU A 257 -0.80 18.32 10.82
C GLU A 257 0.61 18.48 10.25
N GLU A 258 1.33 17.37 10.04
CA GLU A 258 2.67 17.38 9.46
C GLU A 258 2.64 17.87 8.01
N ASP A 259 1.70 17.39 7.20
CA ASP A 259 1.50 17.84 5.83
C ASP A 259 1.10 19.32 5.78
N ARG A 260 0.30 19.79 6.73
CA ARG A 260 -0.08 21.20 6.83
C ARG A 260 1.14 22.08 7.12
N GLU A 261 1.99 21.67 8.05
CA GLU A 261 3.23 22.38 8.40
C GLU A 261 4.26 22.34 7.26
N GLY A 262 4.39 21.19 6.58
CA GLY A 262 5.26 20.99 5.41
C GLY A 262 4.75 21.68 4.14
N GLY A 263 3.45 22.01 4.10
CA GLY A 263 2.79 22.56 2.92
C GLY A 263 2.53 21.51 1.83
N ASP A 264 2.44 20.24 2.22
CA ASP A 264 2.22 19.09 1.35
C ASP A 264 0.73 18.86 1.06
N LEU A 265 0.48 18.06 0.02
CA LEU A 265 -0.88 17.72 -0.40
C LEU A 265 -1.46 16.68 0.55
N ASN A 266 -2.55 17.01 1.25
CA ASN A 266 -3.24 16.07 2.12
C ASN A 266 -4.71 15.89 1.70
N PHE A 267 -5.14 14.67 1.40
CA PHE A 267 -6.51 14.42 0.91
C PHE A 267 -7.61 14.65 1.95
N VAL A 268 -7.30 14.53 3.25
CA VAL A 268 -8.26 14.82 4.33
C VAL A 268 -8.50 16.32 4.45
N SER A 269 -7.53 17.17 4.07
CA SER A 269 -7.68 18.64 4.11
C SER A 269 -8.74 19.19 3.13
N TYR A 270 -9.16 18.39 2.14
CA TYR A 270 -10.18 18.77 1.15
C TYR A 270 -11.62 18.55 1.62
N TYR A 271 -11.84 18.01 2.83
CA TYR A 271 -13.16 18.03 3.45
C TYR A 271 -13.47 19.43 3.99
N GLN A 272 -14.73 19.85 3.87
CA GLN A 272 -15.21 21.16 4.31
C GLN A 272 -15.23 21.30 5.83
N SER A 273 -15.23 20.19 6.58
CA SER A 273 -15.22 20.19 8.03
C SER A 273 -14.74 18.85 8.61
N ASP A 274 -14.35 18.86 9.88
CA ASP A 274 -14.01 17.67 10.67
C ASP A 274 -15.17 16.66 10.72
N GLU A 275 -16.41 17.15 10.71
CA GLU A 275 -17.60 16.29 10.72
C GLU A 275 -17.73 15.56 9.39
N GLU A 276 -17.57 16.29 8.27
CA GLU A 276 -17.58 15.67 6.95
C GLU A 276 -16.45 14.64 6.79
N ALA A 277 -15.24 14.97 7.25
CA ALA A 277 -14.11 14.03 7.25
C ALA A 277 -14.47 12.75 8.03
N TYR A 278 -15.00 12.89 9.25
CA TYR A 278 -15.43 11.75 10.06
C TYR A 278 -16.51 10.92 9.36
N GLU A 279 -17.56 11.54 8.82
CA GLU A 279 -18.67 10.86 8.14
C GLU A 279 -18.18 10.09 6.91
N ARG A 280 -17.28 10.68 6.11
CA ARG A 280 -16.73 10.05 4.91
C ARG A 280 -15.77 8.91 5.25
N LEU A 281 -14.86 9.07 6.21
CA LEU A 281 -14.02 7.94 6.67
C LEU A 281 -14.87 6.80 7.24
N GLN A 282 -15.91 7.13 8.00
CA GLN A 282 -16.84 6.13 8.52
C GLN A 282 -17.59 5.40 7.40
N TYR A 283 -18.06 6.12 6.39
CA TYR A 283 -18.71 5.55 5.22
C TYR A 283 -17.79 4.56 4.50
N PHE A 284 -16.51 4.92 4.29
CA PHE A 284 -15.51 4.02 3.71
C PHE A 284 -15.32 2.74 4.53
N ILE A 285 -15.24 2.85 5.86
CA ILE A 285 -15.10 1.68 6.74
C ILE A 285 -16.34 0.76 6.65
N GLU A 286 -17.53 1.34 6.59
CA GLU A 286 -18.78 0.57 6.46
C GLU A 286 -18.88 -0.13 5.10
N ARG A 287 -18.58 0.58 4.00
CA ARG A 287 -18.54 0.00 2.65
C ARG A 287 -17.48 -1.07 2.51
N ALA A 288 -16.30 -0.88 3.11
CA ALA A 288 -15.26 -1.90 3.16
C ALA A 288 -15.77 -3.17 3.86
N LYS A 289 -16.38 -3.04 5.04
CA LYS A 289 -16.95 -4.17 5.78
C LYS A 289 -18.04 -4.91 5.00
N LEU A 290 -18.94 -4.18 4.34
CA LEU A 290 -20.00 -4.75 3.51
C LEU A 290 -19.44 -5.49 2.29
N SER A 291 -18.45 -4.90 1.61
CA SER A 291 -17.82 -5.52 0.43
C SER A 291 -17.12 -6.85 0.77
N ILE A 292 -16.59 -6.97 1.98
CA ILE A 292 -15.90 -8.17 2.46
C ILE A 292 -16.85 -9.36 2.60
N GLU A 293 -18.14 -9.15 2.89
CA GLU A 293 -19.10 -10.24 3.13
C GLU A 293 -19.32 -11.14 1.91
N GLN A 294 -19.00 -10.63 0.72
CA GLN A 294 -19.11 -11.33 -0.55
C GLN A 294 -17.80 -12.00 -0.99
N LEU A 295 -16.70 -11.82 -0.23
CA LEU A 295 -15.40 -12.36 -0.58
C LEU A 295 -15.22 -13.80 -0.09
N PRO A 296 -14.40 -14.61 -0.77
CA PRO A 296 -13.86 -15.83 -0.17
C PRO A 296 -13.04 -15.48 1.08
N HIS A 297 -13.09 -16.35 2.09
CA HIS A 297 -12.37 -16.16 3.36
C HIS A 297 -12.58 -14.78 4.02
N PRO A 298 -13.83 -14.32 4.22
CA PRO A 298 -14.13 -12.94 4.63
C PRO A 298 -13.55 -12.57 6.00
N ALA A 299 -13.29 -13.57 6.86
CA ALA A 299 -12.65 -13.36 8.16
C ALA A 299 -11.26 -12.74 8.03
N PHE A 300 -10.46 -13.14 7.04
CA PHE A 300 -9.12 -12.62 6.84
C PHE A 300 -9.15 -11.14 6.43
N HIS A 301 -9.91 -10.79 5.40
CA HIS A 301 -10.06 -9.42 4.94
C HIS A 301 -10.66 -8.49 6.01
N ARG A 302 -11.58 -9.02 6.85
CA ARG A 302 -12.09 -8.29 8.02
C ARG A 302 -10.99 -7.96 9.02
N MET A 303 -10.11 -8.93 9.31
CA MET A 303 -8.96 -8.72 10.18
C MET A 303 -7.96 -7.71 9.59
N ILE A 304 -7.80 -7.64 8.26
CA ILE A 304 -7.01 -6.58 7.62
C ILE A 304 -7.59 -5.20 7.93
N VAL A 305 -8.88 -4.98 7.69
CA VAL A 305 -9.53 -3.68 7.99
C VAL A 305 -9.44 -3.32 9.47
N GLU A 306 -9.69 -4.28 10.36
CA GLU A 306 -9.55 -4.08 11.81
C GLU A 306 -8.09 -3.78 12.20
N GLY A 307 -7.13 -4.43 11.55
CA GLY A 307 -5.70 -4.21 11.74
C GLY A 307 -5.25 -2.82 11.29
N LEU A 308 -5.70 -2.35 10.12
CA LEU A 308 -5.43 -0.99 9.62
C LEU A 308 -5.93 0.06 10.62
N LEU A 309 -7.19 -0.05 11.06
CA LEU A 309 -7.76 0.85 12.07
C LEU A 309 -6.95 0.84 13.36
N ALA A 310 -6.57 -0.34 13.85
CA ALA A 310 -5.80 -0.45 15.07
C ALA A 310 -4.34 0.02 14.94
N PHE A 311 -3.75 -0.04 13.74
CA PHE A 311 -2.38 0.37 13.50
C PHE A 311 -2.25 1.88 13.34
N TYR A 312 -3.09 2.49 12.49
CA TYR A 312 -3.06 3.94 12.23
C TYR A 312 -3.65 4.74 13.40
N LEU A 313 -4.78 4.31 13.98
CA LEU A 313 -5.41 5.07 15.07
C LEU A 313 -4.68 4.91 16.43
N ALA A 314 -3.66 4.05 16.50
CA ALA A 314 -2.76 3.90 17.64
C ALA A 314 -1.46 4.72 17.50
N ASP A 315 -1.33 5.51 16.43
CA ASP A 315 -0.15 6.34 16.20
C ASP A 315 0.07 7.34 17.34
N GLN A 316 1.33 7.65 17.64
CA GLN A 316 1.70 8.69 18.60
C GLN A 316 1.23 10.08 18.14
N LYS A 317 1.09 10.30 16.82
CA LYS A 317 0.49 11.50 16.21
C LYS A 317 -0.99 11.67 16.62
N VAL A 318 -1.70 10.58 16.94
CA VAL A 318 -3.06 10.62 17.47
C VAL A 318 -3.04 10.97 18.97
N ASN A 319 -2.80 12.24 19.27
CA ASN A 319 -2.71 12.74 20.63
C ASN A 319 -3.49 14.05 20.83
N ARG A 320 -3.71 14.45 22.09
CA ARG A 320 -4.50 15.63 22.44
C ARG A 320 -3.89 16.96 21.98
N GLY A 321 -2.61 16.98 21.62
CA GLY A 321 -1.95 18.13 20.98
C GLY A 321 -2.41 18.37 19.54
N GLN A 322 -3.09 17.40 18.92
CA GLN A 322 -3.68 17.51 17.58
C GLN A 322 -5.20 17.23 17.68
N PRO A 323 -6.01 18.22 18.14
CA PRO A 323 -7.40 17.99 18.55
C PRO A 323 -8.31 17.43 17.45
N GLN A 324 -8.10 17.84 16.20
CA GLN A 324 -8.85 17.37 15.03
C GLN A 324 -8.64 15.87 14.81
N ILE A 325 -7.38 15.45 14.62
CA ILE A 325 -6.98 14.05 14.42
C ILE A 325 -7.47 13.19 15.58
N TYR A 326 -7.22 13.64 16.82
CA TYR A 326 -7.63 12.92 18.02
C TYR A 326 -9.16 12.71 18.11
N THR A 327 -9.95 13.74 17.79
CA THR A 327 -11.41 13.67 17.89
C THR A 327 -11.99 12.70 16.85
N ILE A 328 -11.57 12.81 15.59
CA ILE A 328 -11.99 11.91 14.51
C ILE A 328 -11.59 10.48 14.86
N SER A 329 -10.32 10.26 15.19
CA SER A 329 -9.76 8.93 15.51
C SER A 329 -10.49 8.26 16.67
N LYS A 330 -10.77 9.00 17.75
CA LYS A 330 -11.49 8.47 18.92
C LYS A 330 -12.92 8.05 18.58
N ARG A 331 -13.62 8.80 17.73
CA ARG A 331 -14.97 8.46 17.27
C ARG A 331 -14.95 7.21 16.39
N LEU A 332 -13.99 7.11 15.47
CA LEU A 332 -13.79 5.93 14.62
C LEU A 332 -13.49 4.67 15.46
N LEU A 333 -12.56 4.76 16.41
CA LEU A 333 -12.22 3.66 17.34
C LEU A 333 -13.43 3.21 18.16
N LYS A 334 -14.22 4.15 18.70
CA LYS A 334 -15.43 3.83 19.48
C LYS A 334 -16.45 3.03 18.65
N LYS A 335 -16.57 3.30 17.35
CA LYS A 335 -17.48 2.55 16.48
C LYS A 335 -16.87 1.24 15.97
N ALA A 336 -15.54 1.17 15.88
CA ALA A 336 -14.81 -0.02 15.45
C ALA A 336 -14.46 -0.99 16.60
N SER A 337 -14.81 -0.67 17.85
CA SER A 337 -14.36 -1.41 19.02
C SER A 337 -14.88 -2.85 19.02
N SER A 338 -13.99 -3.79 18.72
CA SER A 338 -14.16 -5.23 18.86
C SER A 338 -12.98 -5.80 19.67
N PHE A 339 -13.13 -7.01 20.20
CA PHE A 339 -12.03 -7.71 20.87
C PHE A 339 -10.82 -7.88 19.93
N THR A 340 -11.06 -8.05 18.63
CA THR A 340 -10.02 -8.09 17.60
C THR A 340 -9.27 -6.77 17.49
N SER A 341 -9.99 -5.64 17.46
CA SER A 341 -9.39 -4.31 17.42
C SER A 341 -8.47 -4.06 18.62
N PHE A 342 -8.85 -4.56 19.81
CA PHE A 342 -8.00 -4.45 21.00
C PHE A 342 -6.71 -5.26 20.87
N LEU A 343 -6.77 -6.51 20.39
CA LEU A 343 -5.57 -7.32 20.18
C LEU A 343 -4.62 -6.69 19.16
N PHE A 344 -5.16 -6.17 18.06
CA PHE A 344 -4.35 -5.48 17.05
C PHE A 344 -3.79 -4.15 17.56
N TYR A 345 -4.51 -3.45 18.44
CA TYR A 345 -4.00 -2.24 19.10
C TYR A 345 -2.80 -2.56 20.00
N VAL A 346 -2.87 -3.61 20.81
CA VAL A 346 -1.72 -4.05 21.62
C VAL A 346 -0.55 -4.46 20.73
N ASN A 347 -0.84 -5.15 19.63
CA ASN A 347 0.17 -5.57 18.67
C ASN A 347 0.84 -4.37 17.97
N SER A 348 0.07 -3.37 17.54
CA SER A 348 0.60 -2.17 16.86
C SER A 348 1.53 -1.38 17.79
N LEU A 349 1.19 -1.26 19.07
CA LEU A 349 2.08 -0.67 20.07
C LEU A 349 3.41 -1.44 20.23
N PHE A 350 3.38 -2.77 20.12
CA PHE A 350 4.60 -3.58 20.19
C PHE A 350 5.49 -3.44 18.96
N VAL A 351 4.90 -3.46 17.77
CA VAL A 351 5.62 -3.28 16.49
C VAL A 351 6.31 -1.91 16.47
N ARG A 352 5.56 -0.84 16.78
CA ARG A 352 6.09 0.54 16.77
C ARG A 352 7.23 0.75 17.77
N ARG A 353 7.18 0.14 18.96
CA ARG A 353 8.26 0.20 19.96
C ARG A 353 9.59 -0.42 19.52
N LYS A 354 9.59 -1.23 18.47
CA LYS A 354 10.81 -1.81 17.90
C LYS A 354 11.39 -0.97 16.76
N GLU A 355 10.60 -0.04 16.23
CA GLU A 355 10.97 0.83 15.11
C GLU A 355 11.47 2.21 15.59
N THR A 356 11.08 2.63 16.80
CA THR A 356 11.73 3.69 17.59
C THR A 356 12.88 3.13 18.43
#